data_AF-A0A7W1TRV6-F1
#
_entry.id   AF-A0A7W1TRV6-F1
#
_cell.length_a   1.000
_cell.length_b   1.000
_cell.length_c   1.000
_cell.angle_alpha   90.00
_cell.angle_beta   90.00
_cell.angle_gamma   90.00
#
_symmetry.space_group_name_H-M   'P 1'
#
loop_
_entity.id
_entity.type
_entity.pdbx_description
1 polymer ?
#
loop_
_entity_poly.entity_id
_entity_poly.type
_entity_poly.pdbx_seq_one_letter_code
_entity_poly.pdbx_strand_id
1 'polypeptide(L)'
;MEPITLTAVVDEARRLTIEIPGSIPVGPVVLTITPLDMLNEKSSELTRDMVRQKLAAAGLLGTAHYAPDDAVPLTREERTRLGRLLIGEQSSDALINEDRGPL
;
A
#
# COMPACT_ATOMS: atom_id res chain seq x y z
N MET A 1 33.39 15.41 -13.92
CA MET A 1 32.58 16.61 -13.61
C MET A 1 32.06 16.42 -12.20
N GLU A 2 32.40 17.31 -11.29
CA GLU A 2 31.95 17.22 -9.90
C GLU A 2 30.48 17.68 -9.79
N PRO A 3 29.65 17.01 -8.99
CA PRO A 3 28.28 17.43 -8.76
C PRO A 3 28.27 18.73 -7.95
N ILE A 4 27.60 19.76 -8.47
CA ILE A 4 27.34 21.01 -7.73
C ILE A 4 26.10 20.76 -6.86
N THR A 5 26.29 20.71 -5.55
CA THR A 5 25.19 20.62 -4.59
C THR A 5 24.68 22.01 -4.26
N LEU A 6 23.43 22.30 -4.61
CA LEU A 6 22.73 23.53 -4.25
C LEU A 6 21.85 23.26 -3.04
N THR A 7 21.94 24.10 -2.02
CA THR A 7 21.04 24.04 -0.87
C THR A 7 19.86 24.98 -1.13
N ALA A 8 18.65 24.47 -0.99
CA ALA A 8 17.43 25.26 -1.16
C ALA A 8 16.52 25.11 0.05
N VAL A 9 15.94 26.22 0.49
CA VAL A 9 14.98 26.26 1.60
C VAL A 9 13.66 26.80 1.07
N VAL A 10 12.56 26.14 1.45
CA VAL A 10 11.20 26.65 1.23
C VAL A 10 10.73 27.30 2.52
N ASP A 11 10.45 28.61 2.49
CA ASP A 11 9.95 29.34 3.66
C ASP A 11 8.43 29.14 3.87
N GLU A 12 7.90 29.64 4.99
CA GLU A 12 6.47 29.57 5.34
C GLU A 12 5.58 30.32 4.33
N ALA A 13 6.16 31.27 3.59
CA ALA A 13 5.48 32.03 2.53
C ALA A 13 5.58 31.33 1.15
N ARG A 14 6.06 30.08 1.10
CA ARG A 14 6.25 29.27 -0.12
C ARG A 14 7.25 29.86 -1.12
N ARG A 15 8.27 30.56 -0.65
CA ARG A 15 9.36 31.07 -1.47
C ARG A 15 10.51 30.08 -1.45
N LEU A 16 11.09 29.82 -2.62
CA LEU A 16 12.29 29.01 -2.77
C LEU A 16 13.52 29.93 -2.73
N THR A 17 14.33 29.81 -1.68
CA THR A 17 15.62 30.51 -1.57
C THR A 17 16.73 29.54 -1.93
N ILE A 18 17.56 29.87 -2.92
CA ILE A 18 18.70 29.07 -3.37
C ILE A 18 19.97 29.87 -3.08
N GLU A 19 20.89 29.28 -2.33
CA GLU A 19 22.22 29.87 -2.11
C GLU A 19 23.20 29.32 -3.14
N ILE A 20 23.72 30.20 -4.00
CA ILE A 20 24.71 29.85 -5.02
C ILE A 20 26.10 30.08 -4.43
N PRO A 21 26.94 29.04 -4.29
CA PRO A 21 28.32 29.22 -3.82
C PRO A 21 29.14 30.02 -4.83
N GLY A 22 30.05 30.86 -4.35
CA GLY A 22 30.88 31.75 -5.18
C GLY A 22 31.85 31.05 -6.14
N SER A 23 31.89 29.72 -6.14
CA SER A 23 32.63 28.89 -7.10
C SER A 23 31.93 28.77 -8.47
N ILE A 24 30.66 29.16 -8.57
CA ILE A 24 29.90 29.11 -9.82
C ILE A 24 30.09 30.43 -10.59
N PRO A 25 30.51 30.39 -11.88
CA PRO A 25 30.69 31.59 -12.68
C PRO A 25 29.35 32.33 -12.88
N VAL A 26 29.41 33.66 -12.87
CA VAL A 26 28.25 34.52 -13.09
C VAL A 26 27.78 34.38 -14.54
N GLY A 27 26.50 34.04 -14.74
CA GLY A 27 25.91 33.85 -16.06
C GLY A 27 24.42 33.52 -15.99
N PRO A 28 23.71 33.47 -17.13
CA PRO A 28 22.31 33.08 -17.18
C PRO A 28 22.16 31.60 -16.80
N VAL A 29 21.20 31.31 -15.94
CA VAL A 29 20.88 29.96 -15.46
C VAL A 29 19.40 29.67 -15.69
N VAL A 30 19.11 28.43 -16.08
CA VAL A 30 17.75 27.93 -16.25
C VAL A 30 17.40 27.07 -15.04
N LEU A 31 16.37 27.46 -14.29
CA LEU A 31 15.80 26.68 -13.21
C LEU A 31 14.51 26.00 -13.70
N THR A 32 14.51 24.68 -13.76
CA THR A 32 13.30 23.90 -14.07
C THR A 32 12.76 23.29 -12.78
N ILE A 33 11.65 23.81 -12.30
CA ILE A 33 10.92 23.25 -11.17
C ILE A 33 9.94 22.23 -11.73
N THR A 34 10.31 20.95 -11.64
CA THR A 34 9.37 19.87 -11.90
C THR A 34 8.69 19.52 -10.58
N PRO A 35 7.36 19.63 -10.45
CA PRO A 35 6.68 19.07 -9.31
C PRO A 35 6.99 17.57 -9.28
N LEU A 36 7.74 17.13 -8.27
CA LEU A 36 7.80 15.73 -7.94
C LEU A 36 6.41 15.39 -7.41
N ASP A 37 5.71 14.49 -8.08
CA ASP A 37 4.59 13.74 -7.51
C ASP A 37 5.14 12.86 -6.37
N MET A 38 5.63 13.48 -5.30
CA MET A 38 5.87 12.78 -4.06
C MET A 38 4.50 12.40 -3.53
N LEU A 39 4.22 11.10 -3.61
CA LEU A 39 3.02 10.44 -3.10
C LEU A 39 1.77 10.57 -3.98
N ASN A 40 1.94 10.34 -5.28
CA ASN A 40 1.14 9.25 -5.83
C ASN A 40 2.07 8.02 -5.86
N GLU A 41 2.36 7.47 -4.68
CA GLU A 41 2.24 6.02 -4.58
C GLU A 41 0.79 5.75 -5.00
N LYS A 42 0.53 5.69 -6.32
CA LYS A 42 -0.32 4.65 -6.84
C LYS A 42 0.28 3.42 -6.18
N SER A 43 -0.27 3.04 -5.03
CA SER A 43 -0.13 1.72 -4.45
C SER A 43 -0.17 0.84 -5.67
N SER A 44 0.99 0.37 -6.13
CA SER A 44 1.07 -0.45 -7.32
C SER A 44 0.07 -1.54 -7.03
N GLU A 45 -1.05 -1.52 -7.75
CA GLU A 45 -2.28 -2.17 -7.30
C GLU A 45 -1.88 -3.57 -6.91
N LEU A 46 -1.94 -3.86 -5.59
CA LEU A 46 -1.19 -4.96 -5.02
C LEU A 46 -1.71 -6.23 -5.69
N THR A 47 -0.94 -6.72 -6.67
CA THR A 47 -1.41 -7.84 -7.46
C THR A 47 -1.50 -9.02 -6.51
N ARG A 48 -2.46 -9.92 -6.77
CA ARG A 48 -2.65 -11.12 -5.95
C ARG A 48 -1.31 -11.84 -5.69
N ASP A 49 -0.45 -11.89 -6.70
CA ASP A 49 0.84 -12.58 -6.62
C ASP A 49 1.85 -11.81 -5.75
N MET A 50 1.87 -10.47 -5.81
CA MET A 50 2.68 -9.64 -4.90
C MET A 50 2.23 -9.78 -3.44
N VAL A 51 0.93 -9.78 -3.18
CA VAL A 51 0.39 -9.99 -1.82
C VAL A 51 0.75 -11.39 -1.34
N ARG A 52 0.54 -12.41 -2.18
CA ARG A 52 0.86 -13.80 -1.85
C ARG A 52 2.34 -13.97 -1.52
N GLN A 53 3.23 -13.36 -2.30
CA GLN A 53 4.67 -13.42 -2.06
C GLN A 53 5.05 -12.75 -0.74
N LYS A 54 4.50 -11.57 -0.45
CA LYS A 54 4.73 -10.85 0.82
C LYS A 54 4.24 -11.65 2.02
N LEU A 55 3.02 -12.19 1.96
CA LEU A 55 2.44 -12.99 3.05
C LEU A 55 3.18 -14.33 3.23
N ALA A 56 3.66 -14.94 2.14
CA ALA A 56 4.43 -16.18 2.20
C ALA A 56 5.81 -15.93 2.83
N ALA A 57 6.50 -14.87 2.44
CA ALA A 57 7.78 -14.47 3.04
C ALA A 57 7.65 -14.15 4.54
N ALA A 58 6.49 -13.61 4.96
CA ALA A 58 6.19 -13.35 6.36
C ALA A 58 5.71 -14.60 7.15
N GLY A 59 5.59 -15.77 6.50
CA GLY A 59 5.07 -16.98 7.15
C GLY A 59 3.59 -16.90 7.54
N LEU A 60 2.84 -15.94 6.99
CA LEU A 60 1.42 -15.71 7.31
C LEU A 60 0.46 -16.53 6.44
N LEU A 61 0.97 -17.18 5.40
CA LEU A 61 0.20 -18.09 4.56
C LEU A 61 0.27 -19.51 5.11
N GLY A 62 -0.87 -20.06 5.49
CA GLY A 62 -1.00 -21.49 5.80
C GLY A 62 -0.71 -22.33 4.56
N THR A 63 0.16 -23.32 4.68
CA THR A 63 0.49 -24.30 3.62
C THR A 63 -0.18 -25.66 3.82
N ALA A 64 -0.77 -25.89 5.01
CA ALA A 64 -1.43 -27.14 5.35
C ALA A 64 -2.68 -27.36 4.49
N HIS A 65 -2.76 -28.53 3.85
CA HIS A 65 -3.92 -28.93 3.03
C HIS A 65 -5.02 -29.55 3.88
N TYR A 66 -4.66 -30.15 5.01
CA TYR A 66 -5.56 -30.79 5.95
C TYR A 66 -5.27 -30.29 7.35
N ALA A 67 -6.29 -30.32 8.20
CA ALA A 67 -6.10 -30.15 9.62
C ALA A 67 -5.21 -31.28 10.16
N PRO A 68 -4.30 -31.01 11.10
CA PRO A 68 -3.49 -32.05 11.72
C PRO A 68 -4.37 -33.01 12.54
N ASP A 69 -3.86 -34.21 12.82
CA ASP A 69 -4.61 -35.29 13.49
C ASP A 69 -5.10 -34.91 14.90
N ASP A 70 -4.44 -33.95 15.54
CA ASP A 70 -4.77 -33.42 16.87
C ASP A 70 -5.67 -32.18 16.83
N ALA A 71 -6.14 -31.76 15.64
CA ALA A 71 -7.00 -30.59 15.51
C ALA A 71 -8.37 -30.82 16.17
N VAL A 72 -8.76 -29.88 17.02
CA VAL A 72 -10.08 -29.89 17.66
C VAL A 72 -11.08 -29.14 16.78
N PRO A 73 -12.26 -29.74 16.48
CA PRO A 73 -13.32 -29.04 15.75
C PRO A 73 -13.79 -27.79 16.49
N LEU A 74 -13.98 -26.70 15.74
CA LEU A 74 -14.51 -25.47 16.31
C LEU A 74 -15.91 -25.69 16.92
N THR A 75 -16.08 -25.16 18.12
CA THR A 75 -17.39 -25.08 18.77
C THR A 75 -18.34 -24.20 17.96
N ARG A 76 -19.64 -24.27 18.27
CA ARG A 76 -20.66 -23.43 17.62
C ARG A 76 -20.40 -21.95 17.89
N GLU A 77 -20.04 -21.61 19.11
CA GLU A 77 -19.77 -20.23 19.55
C GLU A 77 -18.53 -19.65 18.84
N GLU A 78 -17.45 -20.43 18.74
CA GLU A 78 -16.25 -20.00 18.02
C GLU A 78 -16.52 -19.80 16.53
N ARG A 79 -17.29 -20.68 15.90
CA ARG A 79 -17.73 -20.51 14.51
C ARG A 79 -18.51 -19.23 14.32
N THR A 80 -19.47 -18.94 15.21
CA THR A 80 -20.26 -17.71 15.14
C THR A 80 -19.38 -16.47 15.34
N ARG A 81 -18.44 -16.50 16.30
CA ARG A 81 -17.49 -15.41 16.54
C ARG A 81 -16.59 -15.14 15.33
N LEU A 82 -16.02 -16.19 14.73
CA LEU A 82 -15.16 -16.08 13.54
C LEU A 82 -15.94 -15.56 12.33
N GLY A 83 -17.17 -16.04 12.12
CA GLY A 83 -18.04 -15.54 11.07
C GLY A 83 -18.28 -14.03 11.18
N ARG A 84 -18.60 -13.55 12.39
CA ARG A 84 -18.80 -12.11 12.64
C ARG A 84 -17.54 -11.27 12.44
N LEU A 85 -16.37 -11.80 12.78
CA LEU A 85 -15.11 -11.07 12.61
C LEU A 85 -14.79 -10.83 11.13
N LEU A 86 -15.10 -11.80 10.27
CA LEU A 86 -14.71 -11.78 8.86
C LEU A 86 -15.74 -11.11 7.94
N ILE A 87 -17.04 -11.26 8.27
CA ILE A 87 -18.15 -10.82 7.40
C ILE A 87 -19.00 -9.74 8.10
N GLY A 88 -18.70 -9.38 9.35
CA GLY A 88 -19.50 -8.44 10.13
C GLY A 88 -20.84 -9.03 10.57
N GLU A 89 -21.86 -8.19 10.72
CA GLU A 89 -23.22 -8.62 11.10
C GLU A 89 -24.08 -9.09 9.92
N GLN A 90 -23.52 -9.18 8.72
CA GLN A 90 -24.27 -9.61 7.54
C GLN A 90 -24.75 -11.06 7.69
N SER A 91 -26.05 -11.28 7.44
CA SER A 91 -26.59 -12.64 7.33
C SER A 91 -26.08 -13.31 6.07
N SER A 92 -25.98 -14.63 6.10
CA SER A 92 -25.61 -15.44 4.93
C SER A 92 -26.52 -15.18 3.73
N ASP A 93 -27.81 -14.91 3.98
CA ASP A 93 -28.79 -14.62 2.95
C ASP A 93 -28.46 -13.34 2.16
N ALA A 94 -27.87 -12.34 2.82
CA ALA A 94 -27.45 -11.10 2.14
C ALA A 94 -26.27 -11.30 1.18
N LEU A 95 -25.58 -12.44 1.25
CA LEU A 95 -24.49 -12.81 0.34
C LEU A 95 -24.97 -13.69 -0.82
N ILE A 96 -26.23 -14.15 -0.80
CA ILE A 96 -26.80 -14.96 -1.87
C ILE A 96 -27.34 -13.99 -2.93
N ASN A 97 -26.78 -14.04 -4.13
CA ASN A 97 -27.42 -13.41 -5.28
C ASN A 97 -28.56 -14.31 -5.76
N GLU A 98 -29.79 -13.96 -5.40
CA GLU A 98 -31.00 -14.68 -5.84
C GLU A 98 -31.34 -14.42 -7.32
N ASP A 99 -30.82 -13.33 -7.90
CA ASP A 99 -30.97 -13.07 -9.32
C ASP A 99 -30.01 -13.97 -10.11
N ARG A 100 -30.53 -15.10 -10.57
CA ARG A 100 -29.81 -16.06 -11.40
C ARG A 100 -29.69 -15.62 -12.87
N GLY A 101 -30.12 -14.41 -13.20
CA GLY A 101 -30.19 -13.92 -14.58
C GLY A 101 -31.34 -14.54 -15.37
N PRO A 102 -31.59 -14.06 -16.60
CA PRO A 102 -32.63 -14.61 -17.46
C PRO A 102 -32.30 -16.05 -17.88
N LEU A 103 -33.31 -16.93 -17.80
CA LEU A 103 -33.28 -18.31 -18.30
C LEU A 103 -33.28 -18.39 -19.82
#